data_AF-A0A552ZJJ8-F1
#
_entry.id   AF-A0A552ZJJ8-F1
#
_cell.length_a   1.000
_cell.length_b   1.000
_cell.length_c   1.000
_cell.angle_alpha   90.00
_cell.angle_beta   90.00
_cell.angle_gamma   90.00
#
_symmetry.space_group_name_H-M   'P 1'
#
loop_
_entity.id
_entity.type
_entity.pdbx_description
1 polymer ?
#
loop_
_entity_poly.entity_id
_entity_poly.type
_entity_poly.pdbx_seq_one_letter_code
_entity_poly.pdbx_strand_id
1 'polypeptide(L)'
;MASALPDNPSLPRLRADARDLQQRARAGDADAESFIRRHHPRPEAALQRAGGCALHDAHLAVARRYGFPGWPDLVHYLETAGALSVDPSAVDETSLEAADRFCALAVLTYTAHDAPPRWAQAADILAATPGVSGEHMWAAAAAADVDAVRRHLRADAATARATGGPLRWTPLMYLCYSRVPVDRSVDEILTAATLLLDAGADPNTGYLWRGMAPPFTALTGVFGEGEQGPRRQPRHRYATELAALLLDRGAHPVDQQALYNRMFRPDDTHLETLFDHGLATAGPSPWERRLGVALPSREQMWRQQVQWAAEHGFTDRLALLERHGIDVSGFQNAEDVSAPVSPADPNGRDDSGATPLHHAAWSGDLALIEHLLAAGADPSAVDDRFGTTPQVWAEHAYQTEAAELLSRRSPG
;
A
#
# COMPACT_ATOMS: atom_id res chain seq x y z
N MET A 1 -14.88 8.58 -1.84
CA MET A 1 -13.82 8.44 -2.86
C MET A 1 -12.55 8.94 -2.23
N ALA A 2 -11.46 8.16 -2.29
CA ALA A 2 -10.15 8.65 -1.89
C ALA A 2 -9.83 9.94 -2.65
N SER A 3 -9.25 10.91 -1.95
CA SER A 3 -8.92 12.22 -2.51
C SER A 3 -8.08 12.04 -3.78
N ALA A 4 -8.58 12.48 -4.95
CA ALA A 4 -7.90 12.41 -6.24
C ALA A 4 -6.76 13.45 -6.37
N LEU A 5 -6.07 13.74 -5.27
CA LEU A 5 -4.92 14.62 -5.27
C LEU A 5 -3.82 14.02 -6.19
N PRO A 6 -3.06 14.87 -6.88
CA PRO A 6 -1.89 14.39 -7.60
C PRO A 6 -0.83 13.88 -6.62
N ASP A 7 0.00 12.94 -7.08
CA ASP A 7 1.20 12.50 -6.37
C ASP A 7 2.04 13.71 -5.91
N ASN A 8 2.54 13.62 -4.67
CA ASN A 8 3.31 14.67 -4.02
C ASN A 8 2.58 16.03 -4.06
N PRO A 9 1.36 16.12 -3.50
CA PRO A 9 0.54 17.31 -3.65
C PRO A 9 1.17 18.54 -2.97
N SER A 10 1.11 19.68 -3.65
CA SER A 10 1.80 20.90 -3.24
C SER A 10 0.81 22.02 -2.94
N LEU A 11 0.80 22.48 -1.69
CA LEU A 11 -0.04 23.59 -1.26
C LEU A 11 0.24 24.90 -2.04
N PRO A 12 1.50 25.30 -2.30
CA PRO A 12 1.80 26.43 -3.20
C PRO A 12 1.17 26.28 -4.59
N ARG A 13 1.24 25.09 -5.19
CA ARG A 13 0.64 24.81 -6.50
C ARG A 13 -0.87 24.93 -6.45
N LEU A 14 -1.53 24.31 -5.47
CA LEU A 14 -3.00 24.37 -5.34
C LEU A 14 -3.51 25.79 -5.02
N ARG A 15 -2.73 26.61 -4.32
CA ARG A 15 -3.01 28.04 -4.15
C ARG A 15 -2.90 28.80 -5.48
N ALA A 16 -1.94 28.45 -6.32
CA ALA A 16 -1.81 29.05 -7.65
C ALA A 16 -2.99 28.63 -8.55
N ASP A 17 -3.36 27.35 -8.55
CA ASP A 17 -4.49 26.82 -9.30
C ASP A 17 -5.81 27.51 -8.90
N ALA A 18 -6.03 27.75 -7.61
CA ALA A 18 -7.22 28.48 -7.15
C ALA A 18 -7.23 29.96 -7.58
N ARG A 19 -6.05 30.61 -7.64
CA ARG A 19 -5.94 31.98 -8.14
C ARG A 19 -6.19 32.06 -9.65
N ASP A 20 -5.65 31.12 -10.42
CA ASP A 20 -5.89 31.00 -11.85
C ASP A 20 -7.39 30.78 -12.13
N LEU A 21 -7.99 29.80 -11.44
CA LEU A 21 -9.43 29.53 -11.54
C LEU A 21 -10.28 30.77 -11.24
N GLN A 22 -9.93 31.53 -10.20
CA GLN A 22 -10.61 32.77 -9.86
C GLN A 22 -10.52 33.80 -10.99
N GLN A 23 -9.32 34.01 -11.55
CA GLN A 23 -9.07 35.00 -12.60
C GLN A 23 -9.84 34.63 -13.88
N ARG A 24 -9.79 33.36 -14.29
CA ARG A 24 -10.49 32.85 -15.46
C ARG A 24 -12.01 32.93 -15.30
N ALA A 25 -12.55 32.55 -14.15
CA ALA A 25 -13.98 32.67 -13.88
C ALA A 25 -14.46 34.14 -13.91
N ARG A 26 -13.64 35.10 -13.45
CA ARG A 26 -13.96 36.54 -13.57
C ARG A 26 -13.92 37.05 -15.00
N ALA A 27 -13.17 36.40 -15.88
CA ALA A 27 -13.08 36.73 -17.30
C ALA A 27 -14.20 36.07 -18.15
N GLY A 28 -15.10 35.29 -17.54
CA GLY A 28 -16.17 34.58 -18.26
C GLY A 28 -15.67 33.35 -19.02
N ASP A 29 -14.55 32.76 -18.61
CA ASP A 29 -14.03 31.51 -19.18
C ASP A 29 -14.98 30.34 -18.90
N ALA A 30 -15.49 29.71 -19.96
CA ALA A 30 -16.53 28.68 -19.86
C ALA A 30 -16.08 27.44 -19.08
N ASP A 31 -14.80 27.05 -19.18
CA ASP A 31 -14.26 25.90 -18.45
C ASP A 31 -14.14 26.19 -16.96
N ALA A 32 -13.69 27.39 -16.59
CA ALA A 32 -13.63 27.84 -15.20
C ALA A 32 -15.02 27.92 -14.58
N GLU A 33 -16.02 28.46 -15.30
CA GLU A 33 -17.40 28.46 -14.83
C GLU A 33 -17.96 27.05 -14.67
N SER A 34 -17.72 26.16 -15.64
CA SER A 34 -18.12 24.75 -15.58
C SER A 34 -17.50 24.04 -14.38
N PHE A 35 -16.23 24.31 -14.11
CA PHE A 35 -15.52 23.79 -12.94
C PHE A 35 -16.18 24.26 -11.62
N ILE A 36 -16.47 25.56 -11.49
CA ILE A 36 -17.17 26.10 -10.32
C ILE A 36 -18.56 25.46 -10.19
N ARG A 37 -19.33 25.35 -11.28
CA ARG A 37 -20.66 24.69 -11.29
C ARG A 37 -20.61 23.25 -10.84
N ARG A 38 -19.56 22.51 -11.22
CA ARG A 38 -19.39 21.10 -10.84
C ARG A 38 -19.04 20.92 -9.36
N HIS A 39 -18.23 21.79 -8.78
CA HIS A 39 -17.60 21.52 -7.48
C HIS A 39 -18.05 22.45 -6.33
N HIS A 40 -18.55 23.65 -6.63
CA HIS A 40 -19.01 24.60 -5.62
C HIS A 40 -20.45 24.27 -5.18
N PRO A 41 -20.80 24.31 -3.87
CA PRO A 41 -22.14 23.97 -3.40
C PRO A 41 -23.21 25.01 -3.74
N ARG A 42 -22.80 26.25 -4.07
CA ARG A 42 -23.69 27.35 -4.46
C ARG A 42 -23.12 28.09 -5.68
N PRO A 43 -23.05 27.45 -6.86
CA PRO A 43 -22.22 27.94 -7.94
C PRO A 43 -22.74 29.25 -8.55
N GLU A 44 -24.07 29.40 -8.74
CA GLU A 44 -24.64 30.64 -9.27
C GLU A 44 -24.35 31.85 -8.38
N ALA A 45 -24.48 31.68 -7.06
CA ALA A 45 -24.18 32.74 -6.10
C ALA A 45 -22.69 33.13 -6.08
N ALA A 46 -21.79 32.20 -6.40
CA ALA A 46 -20.37 32.46 -6.51
C ALA A 46 -20.03 33.19 -7.83
N LEU A 47 -20.63 32.77 -8.95
CA LEU A 47 -20.36 33.34 -10.28
C LEU A 47 -21.02 34.71 -10.47
N GLN A 48 -22.23 34.93 -9.96
CA GLN A 48 -23.02 36.15 -10.17
C GLN A 48 -22.74 37.26 -9.14
N ARG A 49 -21.78 37.06 -8.24
CA ARG A 49 -21.42 38.06 -7.23
C ARG A 49 -20.90 39.34 -7.90
N ALA A 50 -21.15 40.50 -7.28
CA ALA A 50 -20.53 41.75 -7.69
C ALA A 50 -18.99 41.61 -7.66
N GLY A 51 -18.33 41.78 -8.82
CA GLY A 51 -16.89 41.53 -8.99
C GLY A 51 -16.51 40.09 -9.34
N GLY A 52 -17.49 39.24 -9.68
CA GLY A 52 -17.31 37.86 -10.09
C GLY A 52 -16.86 36.93 -8.96
N CYS A 53 -16.44 35.72 -9.33
CA CYS A 53 -15.97 34.68 -8.40
C CYS A 53 -14.92 35.23 -7.41
N ALA A 54 -15.13 35.04 -6.10
CA ALA A 54 -14.14 35.42 -5.09
C ALA A 54 -13.13 34.30 -4.88
N LEU A 55 -11.95 34.65 -4.37
CA LEU A 55 -10.87 33.67 -4.15
C LEU A 55 -11.29 32.56 -3.19
N HIS A 56 -12.12 32.84 -2.19
CA HIS A 56 -12.62 31.81 -1.27
C HIS A 56 -13.59 30.82 -1.95
N ASP A 57 -14.37 31.24 -2.96
CA ASP A 57 -15.22 30.31 -3.73
C ASP A 57 -14.35 29.42 -4.62
N ALA A 58 -13.31 29.98 -5.25
CA ALA A 58 -12.33 29.22 -6.03
C ALA A 58 -11.59 28.20 -5.15
N HIS A 59 -11.10 28.60 -3.97
CA HIS A 59 -10.52 27.69 -3.00
C HIS A 59 -11.49 26.57 -2.59
N LEU A 60 -12.76 26.91 -2.31
CA LEU A 60 -13.77 25.91 -1.95
C LEU A 60 -14.03 24.92 -3.09
N ALA A 61 -14.14 25.39 -4.32
CA ALA A 61 -14.31 24.54 -5.49
C ALA A 61 -13.11 23.61 -5.70
N VAL A 62 -11.87 24.12 -5.56
CA VAL A 62 -10.65 23.31 -5.64
C VAL A 62 -10.61 22.26 -4.53
N ALA A 63 -10.90 22.61 -3.28
CA ALA A 63 -10.93 21.65 -2.18
C ALA A 63 -11.94 20.52 -2.43
N ARG A 64 -13.15 20.88 -2.88
CA ARG A 64 -14.22 19.92 -3.16
C ARG A 64 -13.96 19.05 -4.37
N ARG A 65 -13.21 19.53 -5.38
CA ARG A 65 -12.72 18.69 -6.49
C ARG A 65 -11.94 17.49 -5.96
N TYR A 66 -11.15 17.68 -4.90
CA TYR A 66 -10.34 16.64 -4.27
C TYR A 66 -11.06 15.93 -3.11
N GLY A 67 -12.36 16.14 -2.93
CA GLY A 67 -13.15 15.46 -1.90
C GLY A 67 -13.08 16.08 -0.50
N PHE A 68 -12.43 17.23 -0.33
CA PHE A 68 -12.37 17.93 0.95
C PHE A 68 -13.60 18.82 1.16
N PRO A 69 -14.21 18.85 2.36
CA PRO A 69 -15.39 19.67 2.63
C PRO A 69 -15.15 21.17 2.40
N GLY A 70 -13.97 21.65 2.78
CA GLY A 70 -13.52 23.01 2.55
C GLY A 70 -12.01 23.15 2.42
N TRP A 71 -11.58 24.36 2.07
CA TRP A 71 -10.17 24.71 1.92
C TRP A 71 -9.33 24.52 3.19
N PRO A 72 -9.81 24.85 4.41
CA PRO A 72 -9.05 24.57 5.63
C PRO A 72 -8.75 23.08 5.83
N ASP A 73 -9.68 22.18 5.48
CA ASP A 73 -9.48 20.73 5.59
C ASP A 73 -8.38 20.24 4.65
N LEU A 74 -8.39 20.74 3.40
CA LEU A 74 -7.33 20.45 2.42
C LEU A 74 -5.98 20.98 2.89
N VAL A 75 -5.92 22.21 3.41
CA VAL A 75 -4.66 22.80 3.92
C VAL A 75 -4.10 21.97 5.07
N HIS A 76 -4.96 21.63 6.05
CA HIS A 76 -4.56 20.79 7.20
C HIS A 76 -3.99 19.44 6.74
N TYR A 77 -4.63 18.80 5.76
CA TYR A 77 -4.12 17.57 5.18
C TYR A 77 -2.76 17.77 4.51
N LEU A 78 -2.61 18.78 3.66
CA LEU A 78 -1.36 19.01 2.92
C LEU A 78 -0.18 19.36 3.84
N GLU A 79 -0.42 20.11 4.91
CA GLU A 79 0.60 20.43 5.92
C GLU A 79 1.01 19.17 6.68
N THR A 80 0.04 18.34 7.08
CA THR A 80 0.28 17.04 7.72
C THR A 80 1.04 16.09 6.77
N ALA A 81 0.61 16.03 5.51
CA ALA A 81 1.22 15.17 4.50
C ALA A 81 2.64 15.61 4.17
N GLY A 82 2.93 16.91 4.15
CA GLY A 82 4.30 17.41 3.94
C GLY A 82 5.32 16.88 4.95
N ALA A 83 4.90 16.66 6.21
CA ALA A 83 5.77 16.10 7.25
C ALA A 83 5.92 14.58 7.19
N LEU A 84 4.96 13.88 6.59
CA LEU A 84 4.86 12.41 6.59
C LEU A 84 5.06 11.77 5.22
N SER A 85 5.21 12.59 4.18
CA SER A 85 5.37 12.12 2.81
C SER A 85 6.75 11.49 2.61
N VAL A 86 6.73 10.28 2.07
CA VAL A 86 7.91 9.60 1.56
C VAL A 86 7.57 9.11 0.16
N ASP A 87 8.50 9.32 -0.77
CA ASP A 87 8.45 8.75 -2.10
C ASP A 87 9.62 7.76 -2.24
N PRO A 88 9.40 6.47 -1.94
CA PRO A 88 10.46 5.47 -2.04
C PRO A 88 11.06 5.38 -3.44
N SER A 89 10.30 5.73 -4.49
CA SER A 89 10.77 5.67 -5.88
C SER A 89 11.72 6.81 -6.26
N ALA A 90 11.81 7.86 -5.43
CA ALA A 90 12.71 8.99 -5.65
C ALA A 90 14.13 8.75 -5.09
N VAL A 91 14.35 7.63 -4.38
CA VAL A 91 15.65 7.29 -3.81
C VAL A 91 16.54 6.72 -4.90
N ASP A 92 17.66 7.39 -5.17
CA ASP A 92 18.73 6.83 -6.00
C ASP A 92 19.63 5.92 -5.15
N GLU A 93 19.35 4.63 -5.20
CA GLU A 93 20.07 3.60 -4.44
C GLU A 93 21.54 3.46 -4.84
N THR A 94 21.91 3.89 -6.05
CA THR A 94 23.26 3.70 -6.57
C THR A 94 24.25 4.72 -6.03
N SER A 95 23.76 5.86 -5.53
CA SER A 95 24.58 6.92 -4.92
C SER A 95 24.66 6.83 -3.39
N LEU A 96 23.98 5.86 -2.78
CA LEU A 96 24.01 5.65 -1.33
C LEU A 96 25.29 4.95 -0.87
N GLU A 97 25.77 5.34 0.31
CA GLU A 97 26.80 4.63 1.07
C GLU A 97 26.32 3.24 1.50
N ALA A 98 27.24 2.35 1.87
CA ALA A 98 26.96 0.93 2.06
C ALA A 98 25.78 0.63 3.01
N ALA A 99 25.72 1.28 4.19
CA ALA A 99 24.67 1.02 5.18
C ALA A 99 23.29 1.57 4.78
N ASP A 100 23.25 2.76 4.16
CA ASP A 100 21.99 3.32 3.62
C ASP A 100 21.53 2.54 2.39
N ARG A 101 22.45 2.12 1.52
CA ARG A 101 22.15 1.26 0.37
C ARG A 101 21.60 -0.08 0.81
N PHE A 102 22.20 -0.69 1.83
CA PHE A 102 21.66 -1.89 2.49
C PHE A 102 20.22 -1.64 2.96
N CYS A 103 19.96 -0.56 3.70
CA CYS A 103 18.62 -0.23 4.17
C CYS A 103 17.61 -0.09 3.04
N ALA A 104 17.95 0.63 1.97
CA ALA A 104 17.07 0.87 0.84
C ALA A 104 16.73 -0.43 0.08
N LEU A 105 17.72 -1.30 -0.10
CA LEU A 105 17.56 -2.57 -0.79
C LEU A 105 16.88 -3.64 0.06
N ALA A 106 17.02 -3.59 1.39
CA ALA A 106 16.48 -4.61 2.29
C ALA A 106 14.97 -4.54 2.45
N VAL A 107 14.32 -3.39 2.22
CA VAL A 107 12.92 -3.16 2.56
C VAL A 107 11.98 -3.21 1.35
N LEU A 108 10.71 -3.53 1.59
CA LEU A 108 9.64 -3.25 0.62
C LEU A 108 9.48 -1.75 0.40
N THR A 109 9.26 -1.35 -0.85
CA THR A 109 9.05 0.05 -1.24
C THR A 109 7.68 0.29 -1.88
N TYR A 110 6.95 -0.79 -2.18
CA TYR A 110 5.72 -0.80 -2.94
C TYR A 110 5.87 -0.17 -4.33
N THR A 111 7.06 -0.31 -4.91
CA THR A 111 7.37 0.14 -6.26
C THR A 111 7.52 -1.04 -7.21
N ALA A 112 7.58 -0.75 -8.51
CA ALA A 112 7.90 -1.75 -9.53
C ALA A 112 9.34 -2.30 -9.42
N HIS A 113 10.17 -1.85 -8.48
CA HIS A 113 11.51 -2.38 -8.24
C HIS A 113 11.55 -3.46 -7.15
N ASP A 114 10.46 -3.66 -6.40
CA ASP A 114 10.42 -4.74 -5.40
C ASP A 114 10.51 -6.11 -6.09
N ALA A 115 11.53 -6.88 -5.76
CA ALA A 115 11.79 -8.18 -6.36
C ALA A 115 12.85 -8.95 -5.54
N PRO A 116 12.87 -10.29 -5.59
CA PRO A 116 13.87 -11.11 -4.88
C PRO A 116 15.34 -10.70 -5.11
N PRO A 117 15.79 -10.37 -6.35
CA PRO A 117 17.18 -9.94 -6.58
C PRO A 117 17.58 -8.67 -5.81
N ARG A 118 16.63 -7.77 -5.54
CA ARG A 118 16.85 -6.55 -4.77
C ARG A 118 17.27 -6.86 -3.34
N TRP A 119 16.52 -7.74 -2.66
CA TRP A 119 16.82 -8.11 -1.28
C TRP A 119 18.05 -9.03 -1.19
N ALA A 120 18.29 -9.85 -2.22
CA ALA A 120 19.54 -10.61 -2.33
C ALA A 120 20.76 -9.68 -2.38
N GLN A 121 20.70 -8.57 -3.12
CA GLN A 121 21.76 -7.57 -3.13
C GLN A 121 21.98 -6.93 -1.75
N ALA A 122 20.94 -6.75 -0.94
CA ALA A 122 21.10 -6.30 0.44
C ALA A 122 21.86 -7.33 1.29
N ALA A 123 21.58 -8.63 1.11
CA ALA A 123 22.32 -9.69 1.80
C ALA A 123 23.79 -9.76 1.34
N ASP A 124 24.06 -9.53 0.05
CA ASP A 124 25.43 -9.45 -0.48
C ASP A 124 26.22 -8.31 0.18
N ILE A 125 25.59 -7.15 0.43
CA ILE A 125 26.23 -6.04 1.15
C ILE A 125 26.60 -6.44 2.59
N LEU A 126 25.69 -7.11 3.31
CA LEU A 126 25.96 -7.62 4.66
C LEU A 126 27.14 -8.60 4.67
N ALA A 127 27.21 -9.49 3.68
CA ALA A 127 28.27 -10.48 3.57
C ALA A 127 29.62 -9.84 3.19
N ALA A 128 29.61 -8.86 2.28
CA ALA A 128 30.81 -8.22 1.76
C ALA A 128 31.40 -7.15 2.69
N THR A 129 30.57 -6.53 3.55
CA THR A 129 30.98 -5.43 4.44
C THR A 129 30.67 -5.76 5.90
N PRO A 130 31.57 -6.48 6.59
CA PRO A 130 31.39 -6.83 7.99
C PRO A 130 31.20 -5.59 8.87
N GLY A 131 30.11 -5.58 9.65
CA GLY A 131 29.77 -4.47 10.55
C GLY A 131 28.84 -3.40 9.96
N VAL A 132 28.47 -3.50 8.68
CA VAL A 132 27.57 -2.52 8.02
C VAL A 132 26.20 -2.42 8.71
N SER A 133 25.65 -3.54 9.22
CA SER A 133 24.43 -3.53 10.06
C SER A 133 24.59 -2.73 11.35
N GLY A 134 25.83 -2.56 11.81
CA GLY A 134 26.16 -1.88 13.05
C GLY A 134 26.40 -0.38 12.92
N GLU A 135 26.51 0.17 11.71
CA GLU A 135 26.91 1.57 11.47
C GLU A 135 25.92 2.58 12.04
N HIS A 136 24.62 2.37 11.83
CA HIS A 136 23.56 3.21 12.37
C HIS A 136 22.31 2.39 12.72
N MET A 137 21.43 2.99 13.53
CA MET A 137 20.23 2.34 14.06
C MET A 137 19.32 1.75 12.97
N TRP A 138 19.14 2.45 11.85
CA TRP A 138 18.26 1.98 10.76
C TRP A 138 18.77 0.71 10.07
N ALA A 139 20.09 0.59 9.85
CA ALA A 139 20.71 -0.63 9.32
C ALA A 139 20.62 -1.78 10.33
N ALA A 140 20.83 -1.48 11.61
CA ALA A 140 20.69 -2.47 12.68
C ALA A 140 19.27 -3.05 12.73
N ALA A 141 18.26 -2.18 12.61
CA ALA A 141 16.86 -2.60 12.58
C ALA A 141 16.49 -3.37 11.31
N ALA A 142 16.91 -2.92 10.12
CA ALA A 142 16.65 -3.63 8.86
C ALA A 142 17.28 -5.04 8.84
N ALA A 143 18.44 -5.22 9.46
CA ALA A 143 19.11 -6.53 9.59
C ALA A 143 18.64 -7.37 10.79
N ALA A 144 17.76 -6.80 11.63
CA ALA A 144 17.41 -7.32 12.95
C ALA A 144 18.66 -7.74 13.77
N ASP A 145 19.71 -6.91 13.71
CA ASP A 145 20.94 -7.10 14.47
C ASP A 145 20.72 -6.64 15.91
N VAL A 146 20.32 -7.59 16.76
CA VAL A 146 19.94 -7.34 18.15
C VAL A 146 21.06 -6.63 18.94
N ASP A 147 22.31 -7.03 18.74
CA ASP A 147 23.44 -6.46 19.47
C ASP A 147 23.76 -5.05 19.00
N ALA A 148 23.64 -4.78 17.70
CA ALA A 148 23.73 -3.42 17.16
C ALA A 148 22.59 -2.52 17.66
N VAL A 149 21.35 -3.00 17.66
CA VAL A 149 20.20 -2.27 18.21
C VAL A 149 20.44 -1.92 19.68
N ARG A 150 20.84 -2.89 20.51
CA ARG A 150 21.16 -2.64 21.93
C ARG A 150 22.25 -1.60 22.11
N ARG A 151 23.32 -1.68 21.33
CA ARG A 151 24.44 -0.74 21.39
C ARG A 151 24.00 0.68 21.04
N HIS A 152 23.23 0.86 19.98
CA HIS A 152 22.71 2.17 19.59
C HIS A 152 21.72 2.74 20.63
N LEU A 153 20.83 1.91 21.18
CA LEU A 153 19.91 2.35 22.24
C LEU A 153 20.62 2.74 23.54
N ARG A 154 21.72 2.05 23.88
CA ARG A 154 22.56 2.41 25.04
C ARG A 154 23.27 3.73 24.84
N ALA A 155 23.69 4.04 23.61
CA ALA A 155 24.31 5.31 23.28
C ALA A 155 23.30 6.45 23.27
N ASP A 156 22.14 6.23 22.64
CA ASP A 156 21.03 7.18 22.62
C ASP A 156 19.69 6.45 22.39
N ALA A 157 18.88 6.33 23.45
CA ALA A 157 17.56 5.70 23.36
C ALA A 157 16.57 6.49 22.47
N ALA A 158 16.80 7.78 22.23
CA ALA A 158 15.92 8.58 21.37
C ALA A 158 15.98 8.12 19.91
N THR A 159 17.05 7.43 19.50
CA THR A 159 17.18 6.84 18.15
C THR A 159 16.05 5.87 17.81
N ALA A 160 15.41 5.22 18.79
CA ALA A 160 14.24 4.37 18.57
C ALA A 160 13.04 5.11 17.93
N ARG A 161 12.95 6.43 18.17
CA ARG A 161 11.86 7.30 17.70
C ARG A 161 12.29 8.18 16.54
N ALA A 162 13.58 8.24 16.24
CA ALA A 162 14.13 9.13 15.24
C ALA A 162 13.85 8.63 13.82
N THR A 163 13.43 9.52 12.94
CA THR A 163 13.39 9.26 11.50
C THR A 163 14.77 9.43 10.89
N GLY A 164 15.16 8.54 10.00
CA GLY A 164 16.42 8.65 9.26
C GLY A 164 16.60 7.50 8.27
N GLY A 165 17.84 7.20 7.91
CA GLY A 165 18.16 6.33 6.78
C GLY A 165 17.67 6.90 5.45
N PRO A 166 17.76 6.13 4.35
CA PRO A 166 17.44 6.61 3.00
C PRO A 166 15.97 6.99 2.79
N LEU A 167 15.06 6.50 3.64
CA LEU A 167 13.61 6.69 3.50
C LEU A 167 13.03 7.62 4.58
N ARG A 168 13.87 8.17 5.47
CA ARG A 168 13.45 8.98 6.63
C ARG A 168 12.41 8.26 7.48
N TRP A 169 12.59 6.96 7.68
CA TRP A 169 11.70 6.12 8.46
C TRP A 169 12.22 5.93 9.89
N THR A 170 11.35 5.52 10.80
CA THR A 170 11.79 5.05 12.13
C THR A 170 12.48 3.69 12.01
N PRO A 171 13.32 3.28 12.97
CA PRO A 171 13.95 1.96 12.95
C PRO A 171 12.92 0.83 12.91
N LEU A 172 11.80 0.97 13.63
CA LEU A 172 10.72 -0.02 13.64
C LEU A 172 10.14 -0.25 12.23
N MET A 173 10.02 0.80 11.40
CA MET A 173 9.57 0.67 10.02
C MET A 173 10.57 -0.16 9.18
N TYR A 174 11.87 0.09 9.32
CA TYR A 174 12.89 -0.71 8.63
C TYR A 174 12.84 -2.19 9.02
N LEU A 175 12.63 -2.49 10.31
CA LEU A 175 12.45 -3.87 10.77
C LEU A 175 11.20 -4.51 10.14
N CYS A 176 10.05 -3.84 10.19
CA CYS A 176 8.78 -4.39 9.69
C CYS A 176 8.77 -4.59 8.17
N TYR A 177 9.43 -3.69 7.42
CA TYR A 177 9.47 -3.74 5.97
C TYR A 177 10.61 -4.60 5.41
N SER A 178 11.54 -5.07 6.26
CA SER A 178 12.70 -5.84 5.81
C SER A 178 12.30 -7.17 5.18
N ARG A 179 12.97 -7.51 4.07
CA ARG A 179 12.90 -8.75 3.29
C ARG A 179 14.29 -9.31 2.99
N VAL A 180 15.33 -8.76 3.64
CA VAL A 180 16.68 -9.28 3.47
C VAL A 180 16.73 -10.77 3.89
N PRO A 181 17.23 -11.66 3.04
CA PRO A 181 17.30 -13.09 3.32
C PRO A 181 18.47 -13.40 4.28
N VAL A 182 18.34 -12.97 5.54
CA VAL A 182 19.27 -13.30 6.62
C VAL A 182 18.73 -14.45 7.47
N ASP A 183 19.65 -15.25 8.01
CA ASP A 183 19.32 -16.32 8.95
C ASP A 183 19.10 -15.73 10.35
N ARG A 184 17.95 -15.09 10.54
CA ARG A 184 17.46 -14.61 11.83
C ARG A 184 16.31 -15.49 12.29
N SER A 185 16.39 -15.95 13.52
CA SER A 185 15.29 -16.63 14.22
C SER A 185 14.15 -15.66 14.51
N VAL A 186 12.96 -16.22 14.74
CA VAL A 186 11.80 -15.43 15.20
C VAL A 186 12.13 -14.68 16.50
N ASP A 187 12.85 -15.33 17.43
CA ASP A 187 13.25 -14.73 18.71
C ASP A 187 14.13 -13.49 18.54
N GLU A 188 15.05 -13.49 17.57
CA GLU A 188 15.88 -12.32 17.27
C GLU A 188 15.06 -11.16 16.70
N ILE A 189 14.13 -11.44 15.77
CA ILE A 189 13.23 -10.41 15.22
C ILE A 189 12.39 -9.79 16.34
N LEU A 190 11.73 -10.64 17.15
CA LEU A 190 10.88 -10.18 18.25
C LEU A 190 11.69 -9.45 19.32
N THR A 191 12.93 -9.88 19.59
CA THR A 191 13.83 -9.17 20.51
C THR A 191 14.18 -7.78 19.98
N ALA A 192 14.55 -7.65 18.70
CA ALA A 192 14.84 -6.36 18.09
C ALA A 192 13.62 -5.42 18.13
N ALA A 193 12.44 -5.92 17.77
CA ALA A 193 11.18 -5.17 17.87
C ALA A 193 10.89 -4.72 19.31
N THR A 194 11.00 -5.64 20.27
CA THR A 194 10.75 -5.36 21.70
C THR A 194 11.69 -4.29 22.23
N LEU A 195 12.98 -4.36 21.90
CA LEU A 195 13.96 -3.34 22.29
C LEU A 195 13.59 -1.95 21.78
N LEU A 196 13.15 -1.85 20.52
CA LEU A 196 12.72 -0.58 19.93
C LEU A 196 11.45 -0.05 20.61
N LEU A 197 10.46 -0.92 20.83
CA LEU A 197 9.19 -0.56 21.47
C LEU A 197 9.37 -0.16 22.94
N ASP A 198 10.24 -0.83 23.68
CA ASP A 198 10.58 -0.50 25.07
C ASP A 198 11.37 0.81 25.17
N ALA A 199 12.16 1.13 24.15
CA ALA A 199 12.79 2.45 23.99
C ALA A 199 11.82 3.54 23.47
N GLY A 200 10.54 3.21 23.29
CA GLY A 200 9.48 4.16 22.98
C GLY A 200 9.20 4.36 21.49
N ALA A 201 9.63 3.46 20.61
CA ALA A 201 9.15 3.44 19.23
C ALA A 201 7.62 3.36 19.19
N ASP A 202 6.98 4.15 18.33
CA ASP A 202 5.52 4.15 18.17
C ASP A 202 5.10 2.94 17.30
N PRO A 203 4.31 1.98 17.82
CA PRO A 203 3.81 0.85 17.03
C PRO A 203 2.83 1.28 15.93
N ASN A 204 2.31 2.51 15.97
CA ASN A 204 1.47 3.11 14.92
C ASN A 204 2.27 4.00 13.94
N THR A 205 3.60 3.92 13.97
CA THR A 205 4.48 4.62 13.01
C THR A 205 4.12 4.26 11.57
N GLY A 206 4.38 5.17 10.65
CA GLY A 206 4.05 5.02 9.24
C GLY A 206 4.32 6.29 8.45
N TYR A 207 4.07 6.22 7.15
CA TYR A 207 4.28 7.31 6.19
C TYR A 207 3.12 7.40 5.20
N LEU A 208 3.04 8.51 4.46
CA LEU A 208 2.12 8.66 3.32
C LEU A 208 2.91 8.48 2.04
N TRP A 209 2.58 7.45 1.26
CA TRP A 209 3.24 7.18 -0.02
C TRP A 209 2.92 8.30 -0.99
N ARG A 210 3.94 9.05 -1.40
CA ARG A 210 3.81 10.28 -2.22
C ARG A 210 2.79 11.29 -1.65
N GLY A 211 2.66 11.34 -0.32
CA GLY A 211 1.73 12.23 0.37
C GLY A 211 0.26 11.85 0.19
N MET A 212 -0.03 10.61 -0.17
CA MET A 212 -1.38 10.07 -0.38
C MET A 212 -1.82 9.18 0.77
N ALA A 213 -3.12 9.24 1.09
CA ALA A 213 -3.79 8.35 2.02
C ALA A 213 -4.35 7.10 1.29
N PRO A 214 -4.49 5.94 1.97
CA PRO A 214 -4.19 5.72 3.39
C PRO A 214 -2.67 5.60 3.69
N PRO A 215 -2.26 5.73 4.96
CA PRO A 215 -0.86 5.60 5.35
C PRO A 215 -0.38 4.15 5.26
N PHE A 216 0.90 4.02 4.95
CA PHE A 216 1.67 2.78 5.05
C PHE A 216 2.26 2.70 6.46
N THR A 217 1.72 1.82 7.30
CA THR A 217 2.09 1.69 8.71
C THR A 217 3.09 0.55 8.95
N ALA A 218 3.61 0.42 10.17
CA ALA A 218 4.40 -0.74 10.57
C ALA A 218 3.68 -2.07 10.25
N LEU A 219 2.38 -2.18 10.54
CA LEU A 219 1.59 -3.38 10.23
C LEU A 219 1.48 -3.64 8.72
N THR A 220 1.33 -2.59 7.90
CA THR A 220 1.38 -2.71 6.44
C THR A 220 2.67 -3.39 6.00
N GLY A 221 3.81 -2.97 6.55
CA GLY A 221 5.10 -3.59 6.29
C GLY A 221 5.19 -5.05 6.71
N VAL A 222 4.66 -5.38 7.89
CA VAL A 222 4.63 -6.76 8.40
C VAL A 222 3.80 -7.67 7.51
N PHE A 223 2.55 -7.27 7.23
CA PHE A 223 1.65 -8.08 6.41
C PHE A 223 2.11 -8.16 4.96
N GLY A 224 2.83 -7.16 4.44
CA GLY A 224 3.35 -7.16 3.08
C GLY A 224 2.23 -7.31 2.05
N GLU A 225 2.60 -7.89 0.90
CA GLU A 225 1.75 -8.04 -0.28
C GLU A 225 1.14 -6.74 -0.81
N GLY A 226 0.51 -6.85 -1.96
CA GLY A 226 -0.07 -5.76 -2.71
C GLY A 226 -0.34 -6.24 -4.12
N GLU A 227 -0.44 -5.29 -5.04
CA GLU A 227 -0.78 -5.54 -6.44
C GLU A 227 0.28 -6.40 -7.16
N GLN A 228 1.54 -6.35 -6.72
CA GLN A 228 2.65 -7.12 -7.32
C GLN A 228 2.78 -8.54 -6.75
N GLY A 229 1.99 -8.88 -5.72
CA GLY A 229 1.85 -10.25 -5.22
C GLY A 229 2.96 -10.79 -4.32
N PRO A 230 2.82 -12.05 -3.85
CA PRO A 230 3.57 -12.59 -2.73
C PRO A 230 5.04 -12.87 -3.03
N ARG A 231 5.45 -12.90 -4.31
CA ARG A 231 6.85 -13.09 -4.69
C ARG A 231 7.60 -11.77 -4.79
N ARG A 232 6.95 -10.72 -5.31
CA ARG A 232 7.53 -9.38 -5.45
C ARG A 232 7.35 -8.52 -4.21
N GLN A 233 6.26 -8.71 -3.48
CA GLN A 233 5.94 -8.01 -2.24
C GLN A 233 5.59 -9.06 -1.17
N PRO A 234 6.49 -9.98 -0.80
CA PRO A 234 6.19 -11.01 0.19
C PRO A 234 5.78 -10.39 1.54
N ARG A 235 5.07 -11.17 2.35
CA ARG A 235 4.89 -10.86 3.77
C ARG A 235 6.24 -10.88 4.48
N HIS A 236 6.31 -10.27 5.67
CA HIS A 236 7.46 -10.47 6.53
C HIS A 236 7.60 -11.97 6.87
N ARG A 237 8.83 -12.50 6.98
CA ARG A 237 9.07 -13.94 7.21
C ARG A 237 8.34 -14.48 8.44
N TYR A 238 8.26 -13.65 9.48
CA TYR A 238 7.55 -13.90 10.74
C TYR A 238 6.39 -12.92 10.90
N ALA A 239 5.55 -12.79 9.87
CA ALA A 239 4.48 -11.79 9.84
C ALA A 239 3.49 -12.00 10.98
N THR A 240 3.10 -13.24 11.27
CA THR A 240 2.14 -13.58 12.33
C THR A 240 2.64 -13.13 13.71
N GLU A 241 3.85 -13.53 14.07
CA GLU A 241 4.42 -13.26 15.39
C GLU A 241 4.75 -11.76 15.57
N LEU A 242 5.29 -11.12 14.53
CA LEU A 242 5.62 -9.71 14.59
C LEU A 242 4.36 -8.83 14.61
N ALA A 243 3.30 -9.19 13.87
CA ALA A 243 2.03 -8.47 13.91
C ALA A 243 1.37 -8.59 15.28
N ALA A 244 1.32 -9.80 15.85
CA ALA A 244 0.80 -10.02 17.20
C ALA A 244 1.55 -9.17 18.24
N LEU A 245 2.89 -9.19 18.21
CA LEU A 245 3.70 -8.34 19.10
C LEU A 245 3.36 -6.85 18.93
N LEU A 246 3.24 -6.35 17.70
CA LEU A 246 2.92 -4.94 17.47
C LEU A 246 1.53 -4.57 18.01
N LEU A 247 0.52 -5.42 17.78
CA LEU A 247 -0.84 -5.23 18.25
C LEU A 247 -0.91 -5.27 19.79
N ASP A 248 -0.28 -6.25 20.43
CA ASP A 248 -0.13 -6.34 21.88
C ASP A 248 0.56 -5.11 22.48
N ARG A 249 1.46 -4.50 21.71
CA ARG A 249 2.22 -3.31 22.11
C ARG A 249 1.52 -2.01 21.72
N GLY A 250 0.31 -2.06 21.16
CA GLY A 250 -0.56 -0.90 20.93
C GLY A 250 -0.63 -0.43 19.48
N ALA A 251 -0.19 -1.22 18.50
CA ALA A 251 -0.54 -0.98 17.11
C ALA A 251 -2.06 -1.09 16.96
N HIS A 252 -2.63 -0.17 16.21
CA HIS A 252 -4.07 -0.13 16.00
C HIS A 252 -4.48 -1.18 14.95
N PRO A 253 -5.52 -2.00 15.18
CA PRO A 253 -5.89 -3.08 14.27
C PRO A 253 -6.47 -2.57 12.95
N VAL A 254 -6.98 -1.33 12.90
CA VAL A 254 -7.45 -0.70 11.66
C VAL A 254 -6.26 -0.14 10.88
N ASP A 255 -5.65 -0.99 10.05
CA ASP A 255 -4.69 -0.63 9.02
C ASP A 255 -5.32 -0.75 7.63
N GLN A 256 -5.79 0.38 7.07
CA GLN A 256 -6.50 0.39 5.78
C GLN A 256 -5.62 -0.02 4.60
N GLN A 257 -4.31 0.28 4.65
CA GLN A 257 -3.41 -0.09 3.56
C GLN A 257 -3.10 -1.58 3.58
N ALA A 258 -2.91 -2.18 4.76
CA ALA A 258 -2.76 -3.62 4.91
C ALA A 258 -4.02 -4.38 4.43
N LEU A 259 -5.20 -3.91 4.82
CA LEU A 259 -6.48 -4.48 4.37
C LEU A 259 -6.62 -4.43 2.85
N TYR A 260 -6.26 -3.30 2.21
CA TYR A 260 -6.20 -3.20 0.76
C TYR A 260 -5.19 -4.18 0.15
N ASN A 261 -3.95 -4.15 0.63
CA ASN A 261 -2.85 -4.95 0.08
C ASN A 261 -3.12 -6.47 0.10
N ARG A 262 -3.87 -6.93 1.10
CA ARG A 262 -4.13 -8.35 1.34
C ARG A 262 -5.48 -8.84 0.81
N MET A 263 -6.34 -7.96 0.30
CA MET A 263 -7.65 -8.35 -0.22
C MET A 263 -7.58 -9.11 -1.56
N PHE A 264 -6.51 -8.96 -2.33
CA PHE A 264 -6.37 -9.53 -3.68
C PHE A 264 -6.34 -11.07 -3.74
N ARG A 265 -6.18 -11.76 -2.61
CA ARG A 265 -6.01 -13.21 -2.52
C ARG A 265 -6.90 -13.81 -1.43
N PRO A 266 -7.22 -15.11 -1.47
CA PRO A 266 -8.13 -15.74 -0.51
C PRO A 266 -7.55 -15.88 0.91
N ASP A 267 -6.23 -15.71 1.10
CA ASP A 267 -5.62 -15.83 2.43
C ASP A 267 -6.08 -14.71 3.39
N ASP A 268 -6.74 -15.13 4.47
CA ASP A 268 -7.33 -14.27 5.50
C ASP A 268 -6.57 -14.19 6.82
N THR A 269 -5.36 -14.76 6.89
CA THR A 269 -4.58 -14.82 8.16
C THR A 269 -4.35 -13.46 8.79
N HIS A 270 -4.20 -12.42 7.97
CA HIS A 270 -4.10 -11.03 8.42
C HIS A 270 -5.42 -10.52 9.03
N LEU A 271 -6.58 -10.82 8.43
CA LEU A 271 -7.88 -10.44 8.95
C LEU A 271 -8.17 -11.14 10.27
N GLU A 272 -7.90 -12.45 10.37
CA GLU A 272 -8.04 -13.22 11.61
C GLU A 272 -7.24 -12.56 12.74
N THR A 273 -5.95 -12.29 12.49
CA THR A 273 -5.06 -11.62 13.46
C THR A 273 -5.62 -10.25 13.88
N LEU A 274 -6.09 -9.44 12.93
CA LEU A 274 -6.62 -8.11 13.23
C LEU A 274 -7.96 -8.17 13.98
N PHE A 275 -8.83 -9.14 13.66
CA PHE A 275 -10.10 -9.35 14.35
C PHE A 275 -9.90 -9.82 15.79
N ASP A 276 -8.94 -10.70 16.05
CA ASP A 276 -8.56 -11.11 17.40
C ASP A 276 -8.12 -9.92 18.27
N HIS A 277 -7.61 -8.85 17.63
CA HIS A 277 -7.22 -7.60 18.27
C HIS A 277 -8.27 -6.48 18.14
N GLY A 278 -9.52 -6.83 17.83
CA GLY A 278 -10.66 -5.91 17.90
C GLY A 278 -10.88 -5.03 16.68
N LEU A 279 -10.42 -5.42 15.49
CA LEU A 279 -10.63 -4.68 14.23
C LEU A 279 -12.09 -4.20 14.03
N ALA A 280 -13.08 -5.04 14.31
CA ALA A 280 -14.49 -4.71 14.12
C ALA A 280 -15.00 -3.61 15.07
N THR A 281 -14.46 -3.55 16.30
CA THR A 281 -15.00 -2.73 17.40
C THR A 281 -14.07 -1.60 17.83
N ALA A 282 -12.86 -1.52 17.26
CA ALA A 282 -11.86 -0.53 17.63
C ALA A 282 -12.40 0.90 17.55
N GLY A 283 -11.99 1.79 18.46
CA GLY A 283 -12.24 3.24 18.31
C GLY A 283 -11.40 3.85 17.17
N PRO A 284 -11.47 5.17 16.92
CA PRO A 284 -10.68 5.79 15.87
C PRO A 284 -9.17 5.54 16.03
N SER A 285 -8.47 5.25 14.94
CA SER A 285 -7.02 5.08 14.94
C SER A 285 -6.29 6.41 15.11
N PRO A 286 -5.00 6.40 15.50
CA PRO A 286 -4.17 7.62 15.49
C PRO A 286 -4.15 8.31 14.11
N TRP A 287 -4.22 7.53 13.03
CA TRP A 287 -4.26 8.04 11.66
C TRP A 287 -5.62 8.61 11.27
N GLU A 288 -6.73 7.98 11.68
CA GLU A 288 -8.09 8.53 11.53
C GLU A 288 -8.20 9.89 12.21
N ARG A 289 -7.65 10.03 13.43
CA ARG A 289 -7.60 11.32 14.14
C ARG A 289 -6.72 12.36 13.45
N ARG A 290 -5.60 11.94 12.85
CA ARG A 290 -4.60 12.83 12.26
C ARG A 290 -5.04 13.36 10.88
N LEU A 291 -5.56 12.49 10.03
CA LEU A 291 -5.89 12.79 8.63
C LEU A 291 -7.37 13.13 8.42
N GLY A 292 -8.24 12.74 9.36
CA GLY A 292 -9.66 13.05 9.33
C GLY A 292 -10.32 12.64 8.01
N VAL A 293 -10.98 13.60 7.36
CA VAL A 293 -11.76 13.40 6.12
C VAL A 293 -10.95 12.93 4.91
N ALA A 294 -9.62 13.02 4.96
CA ALA A 294 -8.77 12.51 3.88
C ALA A 294 -8.70 10.97 3.85
N LEU A 295 -8.98 10.30 4.98
CA LEU A 295 -9.04 8.85 5.04
C LEU A 295 -10.43 8.35 4.62
N PRO A 296 -10.49 7.23 3.87
CA PRO A 296 -11.73 6.49 3.70
C PRO A 296 -12.40 6.20 5.05
N SER A 297 -13.70 6.41 5.11
CA SER A 297 -14.50 6.01 6.28
C SER A 297 -14.50 4.49 6.44
N ARG A 298 -14.77 4.01 7.65
CA ARG A 298 -14.89 2.56 7.91
C ARG A 298 -15.97 1.87 7.09
N GLU A 299 -17.07 2.57 6.85
CA GLU A 299 -18.13 2.06 5.97
C GLU A 299 -17.59 1.85 4.54
N GLN A 300 -16.80 2.79 4.01
CA GLN A 300 -16.17 2.66 2.70
C GLN A 300 -15.11 1.54 2.69
N MET A 301 -14.31 1.43 3.75
CA MET A 301 -13.34 0.36 3.92
C MET A 301 -14.01 -1.01 3.90
N TRP A 302 -15.08 -1.20 4.67
CA TRP A 302 -15.83 -2.47 4.69
C TRP A 302 -16.51 -2.77 3.38
N ARG A 303 -17.14 -1.76 2.77
CA ARG A 303 -17.75 -1.92 1.45
C ARG A 303 -16.72 -2.39 0.43
N GLN A 304 -15.51 -1.85 0.45
CA GLN A 304 -14.43 -2.29 -0.45
C GLN A 304 -14.04 -3.76 -0.20
N GLN A 305 -13.86 -4.16 1.06
CA GLN A 305 -13.52 -5.55 1.41
C GLN A 305 -14.62 -6.53 1.00
N VAL A 306 -15.89 -6.21 1.28
CA VAL A 306 -17.05 -7.05 0.94
C VAL A 306 -17.23 -7.14 -0.57
N GLN A 307 -17.21 -5.99 -1.27
CA GLN A 307 -17.35 -5.95 -2.73
C GLN A 307 -16.26 -6.79 -3.40
N TRP A 308 -14.99 -6.60 -3.01
CA TRP A 308 -13.90 -7.38 -3.59
C TRP A 308 -14.07 -8.88 -3.32
N ALA A 309 -14.39 -9.26 -2.09
CA ALA A 309 -14.60 -10.66 -1.74
C ALA A 309 -15.73 -11.30 -2.55
N ALA A 310 -16.84 -10.60 -2.74
CA ALA A 310 -17.97 -11.06 -3.54
C ALA A 310 -17.62 -11.18 -5.03
N GLU A 311 -16.97 -10.17 -5.61
CA GLU A 311 -16.55 -10.17 -7.03
C GLU A 311 -15.53 -11.26 -7.37
N HIS A 312 -14.78 -11.76 -6.37
CA HIS A 312 -13.72 -12.74 -6.54
C HIS A 312 -14.02 -14.12 -5.92
N GLY A 313 -15.25 -14.33 -5.42
CA GLY A 313 -15.68 -15.63 -4.89
C GLY A 313 -15.03 -16.04 -3.57
N PHE A 314 -14.53 -15.09 -2.78
CA PHE A 314 -13.92 -15.34 -1.47
C PHE A 314 -14.99 -15.53 -0.39
N THR A 315 -15.73 -16.64 -0.50
CA THR A 315 -16.84 -17.00 0.40
C THR A 315 -16.40 -17.13 1.87
N ASP A 316 -15.22 -17.70 2.13
CA ASP A 316 -14.66 -17.80 3.48
C ASP A 316 -14.40 -16.43 4.10
N ARG A 317 -13.92 -15.46 3.30
CA ARG A 317 -13.74 -14.07 3.72
C ARG A 317 -15.07 -13.41 4.06
N LEU A 318 -16.09 -13.58 3.21
CA LEU A 318 -17.43 -13.04 3.47
C LEU A 318 -18.00 -13.61 4.78
N ALA A 319 -17.85 -14.92 5.00
CA ALA A 319 -18.27 -15.56 6.25
C ALA A 319 -17.46 -15.04 7.46
N LEU A 320 -16.16 -14.80 7.30
CA LEU A 320 -15.32 -14.19 8.34
C LEU A 320 -15.82 -12.78 8.70
N LEU A 321 -16.04 -11.92 7.70
CA LEU A 321 -16.57 -10.57 7.89
C LEU A 321 -17.93 -10.58 8.61
N GLU A 322 -18.85 -11.45 8.19
CA GLU A 322 -20.18 -11.59 8.80
C GLU A 322 -20.10 -12.04 10.28
N ARG A 323 -19.24 -13.02 10.60
CA ARG A 323 -19.03 -13.48 11.99
C ARG A 323 -18.57 -12.36 12.92
N HIS A 324 -17.89 -11.34 12.38
CA HIS A 324 -17.44 -10.17 13.13
C HIS A 324 -18.41 -8.98 13.03
N GLY A 325 -19.63 -9.19 12.55
CA GLY A 325 -20.70 -8.19 12.53
C GLY A 325 -20.59 -7.16 11.42
N ILE A 326 -19.79 -7.43 10.38
CA ILE A 326 -19.73 -6.59 9.18
C ILE A 326 -20.89 -6.97 8.26
N ASP A 327 -21.63 -5.95 7.80
CA ASP A 327 -22.78 -6.16 6.91
C ASP A 327 -22.34 -6.63 5.52
N VAL A 328 -22.71 -7.87 5.19
CA VAL A 328 -22.50 -8.50 3.88
C VAL A 328 -23.82 -8.71 3.12
N SER A 329 -24.93 -8.20 3.63
CA SER A 329 -26.28 -8.53 3.15
C SER A 329 -26.55 -8.16 1.70
N GLY A 330 -25.85 -7.14 1.18
CA GLY A 330 -25.91 -6.75 -0.23
C GLY A 330 -25.30 -7.76 -1.22
N PHE A 331 -24.68 -8.84 -0.73
CA PHE A 331 -23.95 -9.84 -1.54
C PHE A 331 -24.24 -11.28 -1.09
N GLN A 332 -25.39 -11.53 -0.46
CA GLN A 332 -25.71 -12.82 0.20
C GLN A 332 -26.14 -13.94 -0.75
N ASN A 333 -26.56 -13.66 -1.99
CA ASN A 333 -26.96 -14.73 -2.91
C ASN A 333 -25.74 -15.31 -3.62
N ALA A 334 -25.76 -16.61 -3.88
CA ALA A 334 -24.76 -17.28 -4.74
C ALA A 334 -24.74 -16.72 -6.17
N GLU A 335 -25.75 -15.94 -6.57
CA GLU A 335 -25.78 -15.19 -7.83
C GLU A 335 -25.08 -13.82 -7.73
N ASP A 336 -25.00 -13.23 -6.53
CA ASP A 336 -24.34 -11.94 -6.25
C ASP A 336 -22.84 -12.13 -5.93
N VAL A 337 -22.48 -13.28 -5.38
CA VAL A 337 -21.09 -13.73 -5.24
C VAL A 337 -20.68 -14.34 -6.57
N SER A 338 -19.72 -13.73 -7.24
CA SER A 338 -19.11 -14.33 -8.41
C SER A 338 -18.53 -15.68 -7.98
N ALA A 339 -18.95 -16.78 -8.61
CA ALA A 339 -18.18 -18.02 -8.53
C ALA A 339 -16.72 -17.69 -8.88
N PRO A 340 -15.70 -18.38 -8.30
CA PRO A 340 -14.31 -18.17 -8.72
C PRO A 340 -14.28 -18.15 -10.24
N VAL A 341 -13.91 -17.00 -10.82
CA VAL A 341 -14.23 -16.67 -12.20
C VAL A 341 -13.51 -17.66 -13.10
N SER A 342 -14.21 -18.71 -13.53
CA SER A 342 -13.92 -19.35 -14.80
C SER A 342 -14.40 -18.37 -15.85
N PRO A 343 -13.51 -17.75 -16.63
CA PRO A 343 -13.90 -16.82 -17.67
C PRO A 343 -14.88 -17.53 -18.60
N ALA A 344 -15.99 -16.88 -18.96
CA ALA A 344 -16.94 -17.42 -19.94
C ALA A 344 -16.25 -17.75 -21.28
N ASP A 345 -15.16 -17.03 -21.59
CA ASP A 345 -14.19 -17.34 -22.62
C ASP A 345 -12.78 -17.39 -21.99
N PRO A 346 -12.11 -18.57 -21.90
CA PRO A 346 -10.78 -18.70 -21.32
C PRO A 346 -9.70 -17.91 -22.09
N ASN A 347 -10.01 -17.42 -23.29
CA ASN A 347 -9.17 -16.55 -24.12
C ASN A 347 -9.69 -15.12 -24.25
N GLY A 348 -10.72 -14.74 -23.50
CA GLY A 348 -11.25 -13.38 -23.47
C GLY A 348 -10.13 -12.39 -23.11
N ARG A 349 -10.08 -11.25 -23.79
CA ARG A 349 -9.03 -10.25 -23.60
C ARG A 349 -9.58 -9.03 -22.88
N ASP A 350 -8.84 -8.52 -21.90
CA ASP A 350 -9.14 -7.24 -21.27
C ASP A 350 -8.68 -6.04 -22.14
N ASP A 351 -8.85 -4.82 -21.64
CA ASP A 351 -8.47 -3.58 -22.35
C ASP A 351 -6.96 -3.49 -22.65
N SER A 352 -6.12 -4.31 -22.01
CA SER A 352 -4.69 -4.42 -22.26
C SER A 352 -4.32 -5.59 -23.18
N GLY A 353 -5.31 -6.30 -23.71
CA GLY A 353 -5.13 -7.50 -24.51
C GLY A 353 -4.74 -8.73 -23.69
N ALA A 354 -4.70 -8.64 -22.36
CA ALA A 354 -4.31 -9.73 -21.49
C ALA A 354 -5.46 -10.74 -21.33
N THR A 355 -5.13 -12.02 -21.38
CA THR A 355 -6.07 -13.13 -21.16
C THR A 355 -6.14 -13.50 -19.68
N PRO A 356 -7.19 -14.21 -19.22
CA PRO A 356 -7.25 -14.80 -17.88
C PRO A 356 -5.99 -15.58 -17.49
N LEU A 357 -5.36 -16.26 -18.46
CA LEU A 357 -4.14 -17.02 -18.22
C LEU A 357 -2.95 -16.10 -17.87
N HIS A 358 -2.87 -14.89 -18.43
CA HIS A 358 -1.87 -13.89 -18.04
C HIS A 358 -2.02 -13.48 -16.56
N HIS A 359 -3.25 -13.21 -16.13
CA HIS A 359 -3.55 -12.85 -14.74
C HIS A 359 -3.29 -14.01 -13.76
N ALA A 360 -3.67 -15.23 -14.14
CA ALA A 360 -3.36 -16.43 -13.38
C ALA A 360 -1.84 -16.66 -13.26
N ALA A 361 -1.11 -16.44 -14.35
CA ALA A 361 0.35 -16.53 -14.39
C ALA A 361 1.05 -15.51 -13.49
N TRP A 362 0.60 -14.26 -13.52
CA TRP A 362 1.12 -13.19 -12.65
C TRP A 362 0.89 -13.48 -11.17
N SER A 363 -0.31 -13.96 -10.83
CA SER A 363 -0.67 -14.30 -9.45
C SER A 363 0.02 -15.57 -8.95
N GLY A 364 0.46 -16.45 -9.86
CA GLY A 364 1.04 -17.76 -9.53
C GLY A 364 -0.02 -18.80 -9.15
N ASP A 365 -1.29 -18.58 -9.51
CA ASP A 365 -2.38 -19.50 -9.16
C ASP A 365 -2.33 -20.75 -10.05
N LEU A 366 -1.58 -21.75 -9.60
CA LEU A 366 -1.40 -23.01 -10.34
C LEU A 366 -2.72 -23.73 -10.62
N ALA A 367 -3.67 -23.68 -9.68
CA ALA A 367 -4.96 -24.34 -9.84
C ALA A 367 -5.79 -23.64 -10.91
N LEU A 368 -5.81 -22.30 -10.92
CA LEU A 368 -6.47 -21.53 -11.96
C LEU A 368 -5.80 -21.70 -13.32
N ILE A 369 -4.45 -21.74 -13.37
CA ILE A 369 -3.71 -22.02 -14.61
C ILE A 369 -4.13 -23.38 -15.17
N GLU A 370 -4.12 -24.45 -14.37
CA GLU A 370 -4.53 -25.78 -14.82
C GLU A 370 -6.00 -25.80 -15.29
N HIS A 371 -6.88 -25.13 -14.56
CA HIS A 371 -8.30 -25.04 -14.91
C HIS A 371 -8.53 -24.32 -16.24
N LEU A 372 -7.87 -23.17 -16.45
CA LEU A 372 -7.96 -22.39 -17.69
C LEU A 372 -7.41 -23.17 -18.89
N LEU A 373 -6.28 -23.85 -18.71
CA LEU A 373 -5.71 -24.71 -19.75
C LEU A 373 -6.64 -25.88 -20.10
N ALA A 374 -7.27 -26.49 -19.10
CA ALA A 374 -8.27 -27.54 -19.32
C ALA A 374 -9.53 -27.03 -20.04
N ALA A 375 -9.88 -25.75 -19.85
CA ALA A 375 -10.97 -25.07 -20.55
C ALA A 375 -10.59 -24.63 -22.00
N GLY A 376 -9.33 -24.78 -22.42
CA GLY A 376 -8.87 -24.41 -23.76
C GLY A 376 -8.26 -23.02 -23.86
N ALA A 377 -7.77 -22.45 -22.75
CA ALA A 377 -6.94 -21.26 -22.80
C ALA A 377 -5.67 -21.50 -23.65
N ASP A 378 -5.32 -20.53 -24.48
CA ASP A 378 -4.13 -20.52 -25.31
C ASP A 378 -2.92 -20.00 -24.50
N PRO A 379 -1.95 -20.86 -24.14
CA PRO A 379 -0.74 -20.44 -23.43
C PRO A 379 0.22 -19.61 -24.29
N SER A 380 -0.02 -19.53 -25.61
CA SER A 380 0.80 -18.75 -26.55
C SER A 380 0.21 -17.37 -26.85
N ALA A 381 -0.98 -17.05 -26.35
CA ALA A 381 -1.60 -15.75 -26.53
C ALA A 381 -0.68 -14.63 -26.01
N VAL A 382 -0.60 -13.53 -26.75
CA VAL A 382 0.20 -12.36 -26.36
C VAL A 382 -0.69 -11.20 -25.93
N ASP A 383 -0.28 -10.49 -24.89
CA ASP A 383 -0.92 -9.25 -24.45
C ASP A 383 -0.60 -8.09 -25.41
N ASP A 384 -1.44 -7.05 -25.48
CA ASP A 384 -1.21 -5.91 -26.38
C ASP A 384 -0.21 -4.90 -25.80
N ARG A 385 -0.04 -4.91 -24.47
CA ARG A 385 0.77 -3.91 -23.76
C ARG A 385 2.27 -4.15 -23.90
N PHE A 386 2.69 -5.41 -23.87
CA PHE A 386 4.09 -5.83 -23.91
C PHE A 386 4.37 -6.81 -25.05
N GLY A 387 3.34 -7.39 -25.66
CA GLY A 387 3.53 -8.42 -26.69
C GLY A 387 4.10 -9.71 -26.12
N THR A 388 3.75 -10.06 -24.88
CA THR A 388 4.33 -11.19 -24.15
C THR A 388 3.29 -12.22 -23.74
N THR A 389 3.73 -13.45 -23.45
CA THR A 389 2.85 -14.57 -23.12
C THR A 389 2.57 -14.66 -21.61
N PRO A 390 1.58 -15.47 -21.18
CA PRO A 390 1.37 -15.78 -19.77
C PRO A 390 2.62 -16.31 -19.08
N GLN A 391 3.42 -17.15 -19.75
CA GLN A 391 4.68 -17.65 -19.19
C GLN A 391 5.63 -16.50 -18.84
N VAL A 392 5.80 -15.52 -19.73
CA VAL A 392 6.67 -14.36 -19.51
C VAL A 392 6.13 -13.49 -18.37
N TRP A 393 4.81 -13.38 -18.23
CA TRP A 393 4.20 -12.71 -17.06
C TRP A 393 4.53 -13.43 -15.75
N ALA A 394 4.46 -14.77 -15.71
CA ALA A 394 4.88 -15.55 -14.54
C ALA A 394 6.38 -15.37 -14.23
N GLU A 395 7.24 -15.38 -15.24
CA GLU A 395 8.68 -15.14 -15.08
C GLU A 395 8.95 -13.74 -14.49
N HIS A 396 8.30 -12.71 -15.04
CA HIS A 396 8.41 -11.34 -14.54
C HIS A 396 7.88 -11.19 -13.11
N ALA A 397 6.81 -11.92 -12.76
CA ALA A 397 6.26 -11.95 -11.42
C ALA A 397 7.04 -12.86 -10.45
N TYR A 398 8.12 -13.51 -10.90
CA TYR A 398 8.92 -14.48 -10.14
C TYR A 398 8.11 -15.71 -9.66
N GLN A 399 7.08 -16.09 -10.41
CA GLN A 399 6.22 -17.26 -10.17
C GLN A 399 6.80 -18.49 -10.86
N THR A 400 7.85 -19.06 -10.26
CA THR A 400 8.66 -20.13 -10.87
C THR A 400 7.82 -21.34 -11.26
N GLU A 401 6.97 -21.87 -10.36
CA GLU A 401 6.15 -23.05 -10.69
C GLU A 401 5.14 -22.75 -11.81
N ALA A 402 4.58 -21.53 -11.85
CA ALA A 402 3.64 -21.12 -12.89
C ALA A 402 4.34 -21.01 -14.25
N ALA A 403 5.53 -20.41 -14.29
CA ALA A 403 6.34 -20.32 -15.50
C ALA A 403 6.73 -21.72 -16.02
N GLU A 404 7.13 -22.64 -15.14
CA GLU A 404 7.44 -24.02 -15.50
C GLU A 404 6.20 -24.82 -15.95
N LEU A 405 5.04 -24.56 -15.35
CA LEU A 405 3.78 -25.17 -15.76
C LEU A 405 3.39 -24.70 -17.18
N LEU A 406 3.49 -23.40 -17.44
CA LEU A 406 3.13 -22.80 -18.73
C LEU A 406 4.12 -23.17 -19.84
N SER A 407 5.43 -23.23 -19.54
CA SER A 407 6.45 -23.60 -20.53
C SER A 407 6.28 -25.04 -21.06
N ARG A 408 5.77 -25.95 -20.22
CA ARG A 408 5.45 -27.33 -20.62
C ARG A 408 4.21 -27.44 -21.52
N ARG A 409 3.44 -26.36 -21.68
CA ARG A 409 2.15 -26.33 -22.35
C ARG A 409 2.13 -25.46 -23.60
N SER A 410 3.13 -24.58 -23.78
CA SER A 410 3.35 -23.83 -25.01
C SER A 410 3.93 -24.72 -26.11
N PRO A 411 3.36 -24.74 -27.34
CA PRO A 411 4.04 -25.32 -28.49
C PRO A 411 5.30 -24.49 -28.79
N GLY A 412 6.43 -25.18 -28.93
CA GLY A 412 7.74 -24.55 -29.17
C GLY A 412 7.94 -23.97 -30.56
#